data_AF-A0A8S8YZ85-F1
#
_entry.id   AF-A0A8S8YZ85-F1
#
_cell.length_a   1.000
_cell.length_b   1.000
_cell.length_c   1.000
_cell.angle_alpha   90.00
_cell.angle_beta   90.00
_cell.angle_gamma   90.00
#
_symmetry.space_group_name_H-M   'P 1'
#
loop_
_entity.id
_entity.type
_entity.pdbx_description
1 polymer ?
#
loop_
_entity_poly.entity_id
_entity_poly.type
_entity_poly.pdbx_seq_one_letter_code
_entity_poly.pdbx_strand_id
1 'polypeptide(L)'
;MATTSDRMLNRKIVEKARKIKTYAYASDDPEISDFAHPSVINIADTIQIAISTGGSSPAMARKIKLKAESFFKKNISNEDIYQIKLKKFCKV
;
A
#
# COMPACT_ATOMS: atom_id res chain seq x y z
N MET A 1 -1.31 -12.53 4.64
CA MET A 1 -0.76 -12.65 3.27
C MET A 1 -0.30 -14.08 3.06
N ALA A 2 -0.60 -14.67 1.92
CA ALA A 2 -0.17 -16.01 1.52
C ALA A 2 0.85 -15.91 0.38
N THR A 3 2.08 -16.36 0.63
CA THR A 3 3.21 -16.30 -0.31
C THR A 3 3.95 -17.63 -0.40
N THR A 4 3.23 -18.74 -0.23
CA THR A 4 3.84 -20.07 -0.40
C THR A 4 3.96 -20.38 -1.89
N SER A 5 4.78 -21.38 -2.23
CA SER A 5 4.90 -21.90 -3.59
C SER A 5 3.71 -22.73 -4.05
N ASP A 6 2.77 -23.05 -3.15
CA ASP A 6 1.56 -23.83 -3.46
C ASP A 6 0.35 -22.89 -3.60
N ARG A 7 -0.12 -22.73 -4.84
CA ARG A 7 -1.28 -21.91 -5.19
C ARG A 7 -2.57 -22.39 -4.54
N MET A 8 -2.77 -23.71 -4.42
CA MET A 8 -3.97 -24.26 -3.78
C MET A 8 -3.96 -23.99 -2.28
N LEU A 9 -2.79 -24.09 -1.64
CA LEU A 9 -2.64 -23.71 -0.24
C LEU A 9 -2.92 -22.21 -0.04
N ASN A 10 -2.36 -21.34 -0.90
CA ASN A 10 -2.61 -19.90 -0.83
C ASN A 10 -4.12 -19.59 -0.94
N ARG A 11 -4.84 -20.23 -1.86
CA ARG A 11 -6.31 -20.11 -1.97
C ARG A 11 -7.05 -20.53 -0.70
N LYS A 12 -6.71 -21.68 -0.12
CA LYS A 12 -7.31 -22.16 1.14
C LYS A 12 -7.09 -21.18 2.29
N ILE A 13 -5.91 -20.57 2.37
CA ILE A 13 -5.59 -19.56 3.38
C ILE A 13 -6.51 -18.34 3.22
N VAL A 14 -6.65 -17.82 1.99
CA VAL A 14 -7.49 -16.65 1.71
C VAL A 14 -8.97 -16.93 1.97
N GLU A 15 -9.49 -18.09 1.57
CA GLU A 15 -10.86 -18.49 1.88
C GLU A 15 -11.12 -18.60 3.40
N LYS A 16 -10.16 -19.18 4.14
CA LYS A 16 -10.28 -19.30 5.60
C LYS A 16 -10.29 -17.92 6.26
N ALA A 17 -9.45 -16.99 5.79
CA ALA A 17 -9.43 -15.62 6.27
C ALA A 17 -10.75 -14.87 5.97
N ARG A 18 -11.31 -15.04 4.77
CA ARG A 18 -12.63 -14.50 4.41
C ARG A 18 -13.74 -15.00 5.34
N LYS A 19 -13.74 -16.30 5.69
CA LYS A 19 -14.71 -16.88 6.63
C LYS A 19 -14.66 -16.25 8.02
N ILE A 20 -13.49 -15.78 8.46
CA ILE A 20 -13.32 -15.06 9.73
C ILE A 20 -13.35 -13.53 9.57
N LYS A 21 -13.87 -13.02 8.44
CA LYS A 21 -14.01 -11.58 8.12
C LYS A 21 -12.68 -10.80 8.23
N THR A 22 -11.57 -11.43 7.88
CA THR A 22 -10.24 -10.83 7.88
C THR A 22 -9.74 -10.65 6.45
N TYR A 23 -9.14 -9.49 6.15
CA TYR A 23 -8.55 -9.24 4.84
C TYR A 23 -7.39 -10.20 4.55
N ALA A 24 -7.41 -10.80 3.37
CA ALA A 24 -6.35 -11.68 2.91
C ALA A 24 -5.94 -11.37 1.47
N TYR A 25 -4.69 -11.72 1.18
CA TYR A 25 -4.03 -11.47 -0.09
C TYR A 25 -3.14 -12.67 -0.40
N ALA A 26 -3.24 -13.19 -1.61
CA ALA A 26 -2.36 -14.20 -2.19
C ALA A 26 -1.50 -13.53 -3.26
N SER A 27 -0.17 -13.63 -3.12
CA SER A 27 0.76 -12.90 -4.01
C SER A 27 0.73 -13.38 -5.46
N ASP A 28 0.35 -14.64 -5.66
CA ASP A 28 0.28 -15.34 -6.95
C ASP A 28 -1.13 -15.36 -7.56
N ASP A 29 -2.15 -14.93 -6.81
CA ASP A 29 -3.55 -15.01 -7.23
C ASP A 29 -4.34 -13.75 -6.83
N PRO A 30 -4.28 -12.68 -7.67
CA PRO A 30 -4.98 -11.43 -7.40
C PRO A 30 -6.51 -11.55 -7.40
N GLU A 31 -7.09 -12.50 -8.15
CA GLU A 31 -8.55 -12.63 -8.30
C GLU A 31 -9.25 -13.01 -6.99
N ILE A 32 -8.59 -13.84 -6.18
CA ILE A 32 -9.12 -14.26 -4.88
C ILE A 32 -8.75 -13.30 -3.75
N SER A 33 -7.90 -12.31 -4.01
CA SER A 33 -7.38 -11.42 -2.99
C SER A 33 -8.34 -10.28 -2.67
N ASP A 34 -8.40 -9.86 -1.41
CA ASP A 34 -9.30 -8.79 -0.96
C ASP A 34 -8.74 -7.38 -1.23
N PHE A 35 -7.43 -7.28 -1.42
CA PHE A 35 -6.76 -6.01 -1.71
C PHE A 35 -5.53 -6.24 -2.60
N ALA A 36 -5.19 -5.22 -3.38
CA ALA A 36 -3.95 -5.18 -4.14
C ALA A 36 -2.92 -4.29 -3.42
N HIS A 37 -1.64 -4.63 -3.54
CA HIS A 37 -0.60 -3.79 -2.97
C HIS A 37 -0.52 -2.45 -3.74
N PRO A 38 -0.73 -1.30 -3.06
CA PRO A 38 -0.66 -0.02 -3.72
C PRO A 38 0.79 0.35 -4.06
N SER A 39 0.96 1.24 -5.03
CA SER A 39 2.22 1.93 -5.23
C SER A 39 2.35 3.06 -4.22
N VAL A 40 3.28 2.93 -3.27
CA VAL A 40 3.46 3.90 -2.18
C VAL A 40 4.62 4.85 -2.45
N ILE A 41 4.41 6.14 -2.22
CA ILE A 41 5.44 7.17 -2.10
C ILE A 41 5.65 7.42 -0.61
N ASN A 42 6.90 7.40 -0.18
CA ASN A 42 7.30 7.75 1.19
C ASN A 42 8.11 9.05 1.14
N ILE A 43 7.73 10.02 1.97
CA ILE A 43 8.39 11.30 2.10
C ILE A 43 8.84 11.46 3.55
N ALA A 44 10.17 11.40 3.74
CA ALA A 44 10.87 11.58 5.01
C ALA A 44 10.30 10.73 6.18
N ASP A 45 9.80 9.53 5.88
CA ASP A 45 9.18 8.60 6.85
C ASP A 45 8.02 9.22 7.65
N THR A 46 7.44 10.29 7.13
CA THR A 46 6.43 11.12 7.81
C THR A 46 5.12 11.16 7.04
N ILE A 47 5.20 11.22 5.70
CA ILE A 47 4.03 11.21 4.82
C ILE A 47 4.10 10.00 3.91
N GLN A 48 3.00 9.26 3.85
CA GLN A 48 2.83 8.15 2.90
C GLN A 48 1.65 8.46 1.97
N ILE A 49 1.87 8.24 0.67
CA ILE A 49 0.86 8.43 -0.37
C ILE A 49 0.71 7.11 -1.11
N ALA A 50 -0.46 6.49 -1.02
CA ALA A 50 -0.77 5.21 -1.66
C ALA A 50 -1.59 5.42 -2.93
N ILE A 51 -1.14 4.85 -4.04
CA ILE A 51 -1.83 4.88 -5.34
C ILE A 51 -2.25 3.47 -5.70
N SER A 52 -3.55 3.26 -5.91
CA SER A 52 -4.13 1.96 -6.25
C SER A 52 -5.08 2.11 -7.44
N THR A 53 -5.09 1.10 -8.31
CA THR A 53 -6.09 0.93 -9.37
C THR A 53 -7.06 -0.21 -9.03
N GLY A 54 -7.20 -0.58 -7.75
CA GLY A 54 -8.01 -1.73 -7.33
C GLY A 54 -7.48 -3.08 -7.82
N GLY A 55 -6.19 -3.19 -8.13
CA GLY A 55 -5.59 -4.42 -8.66
C GLY A 55 -5.71 -4.59 -10.18
N SER A 56 -6.53 -3.80 -10.88
CA SER A 56 -6.74 -3.93 -12.32
C SER A 56 -5.50 -3.65 -13.17
N SER A 57 -4.60 -2.77 -12.72
CA SER A 57 -3.38 -2.44 -13.47
C SER A 57 -2.25 -1.96 -12.53
N PRO A 58 -1.48 -2.88 -11.93
CA PRO A 58 -0.34 -2.53 -11.08
C PRO A 58 0.72 -1.69 -11.82
N ALA A 59 0.91 -1.95 -13.12
CA ALA A 59 1.83 -1.18 -13.96
C ALA A 59 1.39 0.29 -14.10
N MET A 60 0.09 0.55 -14.27
CA MET A 60 -0.43 1.92 -14.34
C MET A 60 -0.37 2.62 -12.98
N ALA A 61 -0.65 1.91 -11.89
CA ALA A 61 -0.46 2.45 -10.53
C ALA A 61 0.99 2.93 -10.34
N ARG A 62 1.97 2.14 -10.77
CA ARG A 62 3.40 2.50 -10.74
C ARG A 62 3.71 3.70 -11.64
N LYS A 63 3.16 3.75 -12.85
CA LYS A 63 3.36 4.87 -13.78
C LYS A 63 2.83 6.19 -13.21
N ILE A 64 1.65 6.17 -12.59
CA ILE A 64 1.06 7.35 -11.93
C ILE A 64 1.90 7.73 -10.71
N LYS A 65 2.34 6.75 -9.91
CA LYS A 65 3.28 6.99 -8.79
C LYS A 65 4.51 7.76 -9.23
N LEU A 66 5.20 7.33 -10.27
CA LEU A 66 6.43 7.99 -10.74
C LEU A 66 6.18 9.45 -11.16
N LYS A 67 5.04 9.73 -11.80
CA LYS A 67 4.65 11.10 -12.17
C LYS A 67 4.33 11.96 -10.94
N ALA A 68 3.58 11.41 -9.99
CA ALA A 68 3.16 12.11 -8.78
C ALA A 68 4.31 12.31 -7.78
N GLU A 69 5.26 11.37 -7.72
CA GLU A 69 6.38 11.39 -6.76
C GLU A 69 7.24 12.64 -6.93
N SER A 70 7.54 13.04 -8.17
CA SER A 70 8.27 14.28 -8.44
C SER A 70 7.49 15.51 -7.96
N PHE A 71 6.17 15.54 -8.21
CA PHE A 71 5.31 16.62 -7.74
C PHE A 71 5.31 16.71 -6.21
N PHE A 72 5.05 15.61 -5.51
CA PHE A 72 4.97 15.64 -4.04
C PHE A 72 6.32 15.95 -3.38
N LYS A 73 7.43 15.38 -3.89
CA LYS A 73 8.77 15.68 -3.38
C LYS A 73 9.17 17.14 -3.55
N LYS A 74 8.66 17.82 -4.60
CA LYS A 74 8.92 19.25 -4.84
C LYS A 74 8.04 20.17 -4.01
N ASN A 75 6.79 19.79 -3.74
CA ASN A 75 5.80 20.67 -3.12
C ASN A 75 5.62 20.45 -1.62
N ILE A 76 6.08 19.33 -1.07
CA ILE A 76 6.09 19.11 0.37
C ILE A 76 7.43 19.59 0.91
N SER A 77 7.38 20.63 1.73
CA SER A 77 8.55 21.28 2.31
C SER A 77 9.04 20.55 3.57
N ASN A 78 10.27 20.88 3.99
CA ASN A 78 10.77 20.40 5.27
C ASN A 78 10.00 21.02 6.44
N GLU A 79 9.55 22.27 6.30
CA GLU A 79 8.70 22.94 7.30
C GLU A 79 7.41 22.14 7.55
N ASP A 80 6.74 21.66 6.50
CA ASP A 80 5.54 20.82 6.63
C ASP A 80 5.83 19.54 7.43
N ILE A 81 6.96 18.88 7.11
CA ILE A 81 7.40 17.66 7.79
C ILE A 81 7.69 17.94 9.27
N TYR A 82 8.40 19.03 9.59
CA TYR A 82 8.72 19.38 10.97
C TYR A 82 7.48 19.72 11.78
N GLN A 83 6.51 20.42 11.21
CA GLN A 83 5.25 20.71 11.89
C GLN A 83 4.49 19.43 12.26
N ILE A 84 4.47 18.43 11.36
CA ILE A 84 3.86 17.11 11.65
C ILE A 84 4.60 16.42 12.80
N LYS A 85 5.94 16.38 12.75
CA LYS A 85 6.76 15.73 13.79
C LYS A 85 6.61 16.40 15.15
N LEU A 86 6.61 17.74 15.19
CA LEU A 86 6.39 18.51 16.42
C LEU A 86 5.03 18.24 17.03
N LYS A 87 3.95 18.25 16.23
CA LYS A 87 2.61 17.91 16.72
C LYS A 87 2.53 16.49 17.28
N LYS A 88 3.27 15.54 16.71
CA LYS A 88 3.34 14.17 17.25
C LYS A 88 4.02 14.15 18.61
N PHE A 89 5.09 14.93 18.80
CA PHE A 89 5.80 15.03 20.08
C PHE A 89 4.96 15.70 21.16
N CYS A 90 4.24 16.78 20.85
CA CYS A 90 3.40 17.50 21.82
C CYS A 90 2.11 16.78 22.22
N LYS A 91 1.78 15.64 21.58
CA LYS A 91 0.62 14.80 21.92
C LYS A 91 0.96 13.68 22.92
N VAL A 92 2.16 13.71 23.51
CA VAL A 92 2.58 12.84 24.61
C VAL A 92 2.29 13.52 25.94
#